data_AF-A0AA86YF14-F1
#
_entry.id   AF-A0AA86YF14-F1
#
_cell.length_a   1.000
_cell.length_b   1.000
_cell.length_c   1.000
_cell.angle_alpha   90.00
_cell.angle_beta   90.00
_cell.angle_gamma   90.00
#
_symmetry.space_group_name_H-M   'P 1'
#
loop_
_entity.id
_entity.type
_entity.pdbx_description
1 polymer ?
#
loop_
_entity_poly.entity_id
_entity_poly.type
_entity_poly.pdbx_seq_one_letter_code
_entity_poly.pdbx_strand_id
1 'polypeptide(L)'
;MSKQTDKQAKNLIASTDEAWDNRELGCSEAHVKVSDDITEELINDALELQPISIRLNRSLIEDLKMIAELNGLGYQPLIRQVLNRFADCEKKRILAEFHSREMKKAKASQRKKVA
;
A
#
# COMPACT_ATOMS: atom_id res chain seq x y z
N MET A 1 47.66 -36.90 17.04
CA MET A 1 47.09 -35.61 16.58
C MET A 1 45.93 -35.86 15.61
N SER A 2 44.82 -36.50 16.02
CA SER A 2 43.69 -36.75 15.09
C SER A 2 42.37 -37.13 15.79
N LYS A 3 41.80 -36.24 16.61
CA LYS A 3 40.48 -36.48 17.25
C LYS A 3 39.53 -35.26 17.22
N GLN A 4 39.85 -34.21 16.46
CA GLN A 4 39.03 -33.00 16.43
C GLN A 4 38.12 -32.88 15.19
N THR A 5 38.32 -33.68 14.15
CA THR A 5 37.59 -33.57 12.88
C THR A 5 36.22 -34.26 12.87
N ASP A 6 35.96 -35.27 13.72
CA ASP A 6 34.70 -36.02 13.71
C ASP A 6 33.54 -35.33 14.44
N LYS A 7 33.82 -34.33 15.29
CA LYS A 7 32.77 -33.70 16.11
C LYS A 7 31.97 -32.63 15.35
N GLN A 8 32.51 -32.10 14.25
CA GLN A 8 31.87 -31.07 13.43
C GLN A 8 30.81 -31.61 12.46
N ALA A 9 30.97 -32.85 11.97
CA ALA A 9 30.04 -33.44 11.00
C ALA A 9 28.65 -33.77 11.57
N LYS A 10 28.51 -33.90 12.89
CA LYS A 10 27.25 -34.31 13.55
C LYS A 10 26.19 -33.22 13.67
N ASN A 11 26.52 -31.95 13.39
CA ASN A 11 25.61 -30.81 13.53
C ASN A 11 25.31 -30.10 12.19
N LEU A 12 25.66 -30.73 11.06
CA LEU A 12 25.36 -30.17 9.73
C LEU A 12 23.96 -30.61 9.30
N ILE A 13 23.13 -29.64 8.92
CA ILE A 13 21.80 -29.90 8.35
C ILE A 13 21.99 -30.38 6.91
N ALA A 14 21.28 -31.43 6.51
CA ALA A 14 21.37 -31.96 5.17
C ALA A 14 20.80 -30.95 4.15
N SER A 15 21.51 -30.72 3.05
CA SER A 15 21.08 -29.81 1.98
C SER A 15 20.05 -30.49 1.06
N THR A 16 18.88 -30.84 1.61
CA THR A 16 17.75 -31.41 0.85
C THR A 16 16.59 -30.43 0.77
N ASP A 17 15.66 -30.66 -0.16
CA ASP A 17 14.49 -29.79 -0.37
C ASP A 17 13.57 -29.79 0.86
N GLU A 18 13.40 -30.93 1.52
CA GLU A 18 12.58 -31.05 2.73
C GLU A 18 13.14 -30.24 3.90
N ALA A 19 14.46 -30.08 3.99
CA ALA A 19 15.10 -29.25 5.02
C ALA A 19 14.85 -27.75 4.78
N TRP A 20 14.67 -27.33 3.53
CA TRP A 20 14.22 -25.97 3.19
C TRP A 20 12.73 -25.77 3.50
N ASP A 21 11.87 -26.71 3.10
CA ASP A 21 10.41 -26.63 3.31
C ASP A 21 10.04 -26.64 4.80
N ASN A 22 10.74 -27.46 5.59
CA ASN A 22 10.55 -27.55 7.04
C ASN A 22 11.25 -26.41 7.80
N ARG A 23 11.89 -25.46 7.10
CA ARG A 23 12.61 -24.30 7.69
C ARG A 23 13.79 -24.69 8.58
N GLU A 24 14.33 -25.89 8.43
CA GLU A 24 15.57 -26.29 9.09
C GLU A 24 16.77 -25.52 8.49
N LEU A 25 16.73 -25.28 7.18
CA LEU A 25 17.64 -24.39 6.47
C LEU A 25 17.04 -23.00 6.23
N GLY A 26 17.90 -21.97 6.24
CA GLY A 26 17.53 -20.59 5.88
C GLY A 26 16.79 -19.77 6.95
N CYS A 27 16.27 -20.39 8.02
CA CYS A 27 15.56 -19.68 9.10
C CYS A 27 16.38 -19.41 10.36
N SER A 28 17.69 -19.68 10.35
CA SER A 28 18.58 -19.36 11.47
C SER A 28 18.82 -17.86 11.59
N GLU A 29 18.61 -17.30 12.79
CA GLU A 29 18.90 -15.89 13.10
C GLU A 29 20.38 -15.54 12.88
N ALA A 30 21.29 -16.51 13.04
CA ALA A 30 22.73 -16.31 12.82
C ALA A 30 23.08 -16.02 11.34
N HIS A 31 22.16 -16.27 10.42
CA HIS A 31 22.32 -16.03 8.99
C HIS A 31 21.38 -14.96 8.44
N VAL A 32 20.62 -14.29 9.33
CA VAL A 32 19.76 -13.16 9.00
C VAL A 32 20.55 -11.87 9.14
N LYS A 33 20.40 -10.96 8.17
CA LYS A 33 20.84 -9.57 8.27
C LYS A 33 19.73 -8.67 7.71
N VAL A 34 19.43 -7.57 8.40
CA VAL A 34 18.57 -6.51 7.83
C VAL A 34 19.29 -5.90 6.64
N SER A 35 18.59 -5.77 5.53
CA SER A 35 19.13 -5.13 4.32
C SER A 35 19.26 -3.63 4.57
N ASP A 36 20.49 -3.10 4.44
CA ASP A 36 20.75 -1.67 4.49
C ASP A 36 20.31 -0.97 3.19
N ASP A 37 20.15 -1.74 2.10
CA ASP A 37 19.89 -1.24 0.74
C ASP A 37 18.41 -0.93 0.45
N ILE A 38 17.49 -1.41 1.30
CA ILE A 38 16.05 -1.20 1.11
C ILE A 38 15.59 -0.19 2.16
N THR A 39 15.44 1.06 1.72
CA THR A 39 14.95 2.15 2.55
C THR A 39 13.44 2.33 2.38
N GLU A 40 12.80 2.95 3.38
CA GLU A 40 11.37 3.31 3.31
C GLU A 40 11.07 4.25 2.13
N GLU A 41 12.04 5.10 1.75
CA GLU A 41 11.97 5.97 0.57
C GLU A 41 11.88 5.15 -0.72
N LEU A 42 12.72 4.14 -0.91
CA LEU A 42 12.67 3.27 -2.09
C LEU A 42 11.35 2.51 -2.21
N ILE A 43 10.78 2.09 -1.08
CA ILE A 43 9.47 1.45 -1.05
C ILE A 43 8.37 2.44 -1.43
N ASN A 44 8.41 3.64 -0.86
CA ASN A 44 7.44 4.69 -1.15
C ASN A 44 7.51 5.11 -2.64
N ASP A 45 8.70 5.29 -3.19
CA ASP A 45 8.90 5.64 -4.60
C ASP A 45 8.40 4.53 -5.53
N ALA A 46 8.72 3.27 -5.24
CA ALA A 46 8.25 2.12 -6.02
C ALA A 46 6.72 1.99 -6.01
N LEU A 47 6.05 2.48 -4.96
CA LEU A 47 4.59 2.47 -4.80
C LEU A 47 3.93 3.81 -5.15
N GLU A 48 4.70 4.80 -5.62
CA GLU A 48 4.26 6.18 -5.87
C GLU A 48 3.56 6.82 -4.66
N LEU A 49 4.02 6.51 -3.46
CA LEU A 49 3.49 7.01 -2.20
C LEU A 49 4.28 8.24 -1.73
N GLN A 50 3.57 9.32 -1.41
CA GLN A 50 4.16 10.48 -0.77
C GLN A 50 3.65 10.60 0.66
N PRO A 51 4.53 10.59 1.68
CA PRO A 51 4.13 10.85 3.06
C PRO A 51 3.64 12.30 3.19
N ILE A 52 2.48 12.48 3.81
CA ILE A 52 1.90 13.80 4.09
C ILE A 52 1.66 13.95 5.59
N SER A 53 1.86 15.17 6.09
CA SER A 53 1.51 15.53 7.45
C SER A 53 0.20 16.33 7.44
N ILE A 54 -0.86 15.75 8.01
CA ILE A 54 -2.18 16.37 8.12
C ILE A 54 -2.67 16.33 9.56
N ARG A 55 -3.43 17.34 9.97
CA ARG A 55 -4.09 17.38 11.29
C ARG A 55 -5.54 16.96 11.13
N LEU A 56 -5.98 16.02 11.95
CA LEU A 56 -7.37 15.52 11.99
C LEU A 56 -7.87 15.53 13.44
N ASN A 57 -9.19 15.62 13.61
CA ASN A 57 -9.82 15.54 14.92
C ASN A 57 -9.56 14.14 15.53
N ARG A 58 -9.33 14.09 16.85
CA ARG A 58 -9.02 12.81 17.52
C ARG A 58 -10.14 11.78 17.37
N SER A 59 -11.39 12.20 17.58
CA SER A 59 -12.56 11.33 17.42
C SER A 59 -12.63 10.73 16.01
N LEU A 60 -12.36 11.55 14.99
CA LEU A 60 -12.36 11.09 13.60
C LEU A 60 -11.28 10.03 13.35
N ILE A 61 -10.08 10.18 13.92
CA ILE A 61 -9.01 9.18 13.81
C ILE A 61 -9.44 7.86 14.46
N GLU A 62 -10.08 7.92 15.63
CA GLU A 62 -10.58 6.73 16.34
C GLU A 62 -11.67 6.02 15.55
N ASP A 63 -12.64 6.76 15.02
CA ASP A 63 -13.71 6.22 14.16
C ASP A 63 -13.14 5.52 12.93
N LEU A 64 -12.16 6.16 12.26
CA LEU A 64 -11.52 5.62 11.06
C LEU A 64 -10.71 4.35 11.37
N LYS A 65 -10.05 4.28 12.53
CA LYS A 65 -9.35 3.06 12.96
C LYS A 65 -10.34 1.93 13.22
N MET A 66 -11.43 2.19 13.94
CA MET A 66 -12.47 1.20 14.20
C MET A 66 -13.09 0.67 12.90
N ILE A 67 -13.41 1.56 11.95
CA ILE A 67 -13.91 1.16 10.63
C ILE A 67 -12.87 0.30 9.90
N ALA A 68 -11.59 0.66 9.96
CA ALA A 68 -10.54 -0.11 9.29
C ALA A 68 -10.47 -1.54 9.85
N GLU A 69 -10.47 -1.68 11.18
CA GLU A 69 -10.45 -2.97 11.87
C GLU A 69 -11.65 -3.84 11.49
N LEU A 70 -12.87 -3.27 11.48
CA LEU A 70 -14.09 -3.98 11.07
C LEU A 70 -14.06 -4.47 9.62
N ASN A 71 -13.29 -3.80 8.76
CA ASN A 71 -13.11 -4.18 7.35
C ASN A 71 -11.85 -5.04 7.11
N GLY A 72 -11.12 -5.42 8.16
CA GLY A 72 -9.85 -6.16 8.03
C GLY A 72 -8.74 -5.37 7.34
N LEU A 73 -8.77 -4.04 7.44
CA LEU A 73 -7.81 -3.11 6.83
C LEU A 73 -7.03 -2.36 7.91
N GLY A 74 -5.82 -1.92 7.55
CA GLY A 74 -5.11 -0.93 8.35
C GLY A 74 -5.71 0.47 8.17
N TYR A 75 -5.47 1.36 9.15
CA TYR A 75 -5.89 2.77 9.08
C TYR A 75 -5.37 3.47 7.82
N GLN A 76 -4.06 3.38 7.54
CA GLN A 76 -3.48 4.06 6.38
C GLN A 76 -4.06 3.57 5.03
N PRO A 77 -4.22 2.26 4.76
CA PRO A 77 -4.97 1.76 3.62
C PRO A 77 -6.39 2.33 3.49
N LEU A 78 -7.16 2.35 4.59
CA LEU A 78 -8.52 2.89 4.58
C LEU A 78 -8.53 4.37 4.20
N ILE A 79 -7.67 5.18 4.81
CA ILE A 79 -7.60 6.63 4.53
C ILE A 79 -7.27 6.89 3.06
N ARG A 80 -6.32 6.15 2.49
CA ARG A 80 -6.01 6.24 1.05
C ARG A 80 -7.24 5.95 0.19
N GLN A 81 -7.97 4.88 0.50
CA GLN A 81 -9.19 4.56 -0.24
C GLN A 81 -10.26 5.65 -0.11
N VAL A 82 -10.47 6.20 1.08
CA VAL A 82 -11.45 7.27 1.32
C VAL A 82 -11.10 8.53 0.52
N LEU A 83 -9.83 8.97 0.56
CA LEU A 83 -9.37 10.14 -0.17
C LEU A 83 -9.46 9.95 -1.69
N ASN A 84 -9.07 8.77 -2.20
CA ASN A 84 -9.19 8.45 -3.63
C ASN A 84 -10.65 8.44 -4.09
N ARG A 85 -11.54 7.78 -3.33
CA ARG A 85 -12.98 7.75 -3.64
C ARG A 85 -13.56 9.15 -3.67
N PHE A 86 -13.21 10.00 -2.71
CA PHE A 86 -13.65 11.39 -2.68
C PHE A 86 -13.16 12.15 -3.92
N ALA A 87 -11.87 12.10 -4.23
CA ALA A 87 -11.29 12.79 -5.38
C ALA A 87 -11.93 12.36 -6.71
N ASP A 88 -12.16 11.05 -6.90
CA ASP A 88 -12.78 10.52 -8.11
C ASP A 88 -14.24 10.96 -8.28
N CYS A 89 -15.00 10.97 -7.18
CA CYS A 89 -16.36 11.47 -7.18
C CYS A 89 -16.41 12.97 -7.51
N GLU A 90 -15.52 13.78 -6.93
CA GLU A 90 -15.46 15.22 -7.19
C GLU A 90 -15.06 15.53 -8.63
N LYS A 91 -14.07 14.81 -9.20
CA LYS A 91 -13.72 14.92 -10.62
C LYS A 91 -14.92 14.66 -11.53
N LYS A 92 -15.65 13.56 -11.28
CA LYS A 92 -16.85 13.21 -12.05
C LYS A 92 -17.94 14.27 -11.94
N ARG A 93 -18.19 14.79 -10.73
CA ARG A 93 -19.17 15.86 -10.47
C ARG A 93 -18.82 17.13 -11.26
N ILE A 94 -17.57 17.58 -11.17
CA ILE A 94 -17.09 18.79 -11.86
C ILE A 94 -17.23 18.64 -13.38
N LEU A 95 -16.84 17.48 -13.94
CA LEU A 95 -16.98 17.21 -15.37
C LEU A 95 -18.44 17.22 -15.82
N ALA A 96 -19.34 16.59 -15.05
CA ALA A 96 -20.76 16.58 -15.36
C ALA A 96 -21.38 17.98 -15.33
N GLU A 97 -21.01 18.79 -14.34
CA GLU A 97 -21.45 20.19 -14.25
C GLU A 97 -20.94 21.03 -15.43
N PHE A 98 -19.66 20.88 -15.78
CA PHE A 98 -19.07 21.57 -16.92
C PHE A 98 -19.77 21.19 -18.23
N HIS A 99 -19.95 19.89 -18.48
CA HIS A 99 -20.64 19.39 -19.67
C HIS A 99 -22.09 19.91 -19.75
N SER A 100 -22.83 19.87 -18.64
CA SER A 100 -24.20 20.39 -18.58
C SER A 100 -24.28 21.89 -18.88
N ARG A 101 -23.33 22.68 -18.36
CA ARG A 101 -23.26 24.13 -18.63
C ARG A 101 -22.97 24.41 -20.10
N GLU A 102 -22.00 23.73 -20.70
CA GLU A 102 -21.65 23.92 -22.11
C GLU A 102 -22.78 23.45 -23.04
N MET A 103 -23.44 22.32 -22.74
CA MET A 103 -24.61 21.87 -23.51
C MET A 103 -25.78 22.84 -23.41
N LYS A 104 -26.02 23.47 -22.26
CA LYS A 104 -27.04 24.53 -22.12
C LYS A 104 -26.70 25.76 -22.95
N LYS A 105 -25.43 26.20 -22.96
CA LYS A 105 -24.97 27.32 -23.80
C LYS A 105 -25.12 27.02 -25.29
N ALA A 106 -24.71 25.83 -25.72
CA ALA A 106 -24.86 25.38 -27.11
C ALA A 106 -26.33 25.33 -27.54
N LYS A 107 -27.23 24.79 -26.72
CA LYS A 107 -28.68 24.80 -27.01
C LYS A 107 -29.26 26.21 -27.05
N ALA A 108 -28.81 27.11 -26.18
CA ALA A 108 -29.27 28.50 -26.17
C ALA A 108 -28.80 29.29 -27.40
N SER A 109 -27.57 29.07 -27.86
CA SER A 109 -27.06 29.68 -29.08
C SER A 109 -27.73 29.12 -30.35
N GLN A 110 -28.07 27.83 -30.35
CA GLN A 110 -28.80 27.19 -31.46
C GLN A 110 -30.24 27.72 -31.55
N ARG A 111 -30.96 27.87 -30.43
CA ARG A 111 -32.31 28.47 -30.40
C ARG A 111 -32.34 29.90 -30.93
N LYS A 112 -31.32 30.71 -30.64
CA LYS A 112 -31.22 32.09 -31.14
C LYS A 112 -30.92 32.20 -32.64
N LYS A 113 -30.46 31.13 -33.30
CA LYS A 113 -30.19 31.11 -34.75
C LYS A 113 -31.38 30.66 -35.60
N VAL A 114 -32.40 30.08 -34.98
CA VAL A 114 -33.56 29.49 -35.67
C VAL A 114 -34.83 30.37 -35.52
N ALA A 115 -34.80 31.34 -34.62
CA ALA A 115 -35.80 32.40 -34.48
C ALA A 115 -35.32 33.67 -35.19
#